data_AF-A0A9W7TGA9-F1
#
_entry.id   AF-A0A9W7TGA9-F1
#
_cell.length_a   1.000
_cell.length_b   1.000
_cell.length_c   1.000
_cell.angle_alpha   90.00
_cell.angle_beta   90.00
_cell.angle_gamma   90.00
#
_symmetry.space_group_name_H-M   'P 1'
#
loop_
_entity.id
_entity.type
_entity.pdbx_description
1 polymer ?
#
loop_
_entity_poly.entity_id
_entity_poly.type
_entity_poly.pdbx_seq_one_letter_code
_entity_poly.pdbx_strand_id
1 'polypeptide(L)'
;MDRSTLAQQVESVERNTEFLQHEHQILLNGLRLEMRNLKKRCNELSCDLSERPPVRSREDVELEEALLQARLLETEQHLAEQETSLVELRAELRRKGAVASALQVRLRDEERRFLEELKRRSHKITALSRDLRKQTDVAAQLSFQLHSAHFRLYHQAEDDEEEEAEEGGAMQESDWTSTSPWESPVTAESIRQTHASERMRRSERVRECVPCERVLGPEEPRPMPDPALFLYPFRHRLHPLHRSLRGHWRESGLSETRISRFRDRPLRKDIGPETTEL
;
A
#
# COMPACT_ATOMS: atom_id res chain seq x y z
N MET A 1 -79.09 42.70 -102.11
CA MET A 1 -78.25 43.19 -101.00
C MET A 1 -78.98 42.74 -99.75
N ASP A 2 -78.61 41.56 -99.29
CA ASP A 2 -79.52 40.71 -98.54
C ASP A 2 -79.41 41.08 -97.07
N ARG A 3 -80.47 41.69 -96.53
CA ARG A 3 -80.51 42.21 -95.15
C ARG A 3 -80.26 41.12 -94.10
N SER A 4 -80.53 39.86 -94.43
CA SER A 4 -80.30 38.70 -93.58
C SER A 4 -78.80 38.42 -93.33
N THR A 5 -77.93 38.60 -94.32
CA THR A 5 -76.48 38.35 -94.16
C THR A 5 -75.81 39.39 -93.27
N LEU A 6 -76.26 40.65 -93.35
CA LEU A 6 -75.76 41.72 -92.48
C LEU A 6 -76.17 41.51 -91.02
N ALA A 7 -77.43 41.11 -90.78
CA ALA A 7 -77.91 40.79 -89.43
C ALA A 7 -77.12 39.63 -88.80
N GLN A 8 -76.83 38.59 -89.58
CA GLN A 8 -76.03 37.45 -89.12
C GLN A 8 -74.56 37.82 -88.83
N GLN A 9 -73.99 38.76 -89.58
CA GLN A 9 -72.64 39.30 -89.31
C GLN A 9 -72.60 40.14 -88.03
N VAL A 10 -73.60 41.00 -87.80
CA VAL A 10 -73.71 41.78 -86.56
C VAL A 10 -73.84 40.85 -85.36
N GLU A 11 -74.71 39.86 -85.44
CA GLU A 11 -74.93 38.87 -84.38
C GLU A 11 -73.68 37.99 -84.15
N SER A 12 -72.84 37.75 -85.18
CA SER A 12 -71.56 37.06 -85.03
C SER A 12 -70.50 37.94 -84.36
N VAL A 13 -70.46 39.23 -84.66
CA VAL A 13 -69.54 40.18 -84.02
C VAL A 13 -69.93 40.37 -82.56
N GLU A 14 -71.23 40.50 -82.26
CA GLU A 14 -71.74 40.61 -80.89
C GLU A 14 -71.30 39.42 -80.04
N ARG A 15 -71.52 38.18 -80.51
CA ARG A 15 -71.03 36.96 -79.84
C ARG A 15 -69.51 36.95 -79.66
N ASN A 16 -68.75 37.38 -80.66
CA ASN A 16 -67.29 37.47 -80.56
C ASN A 16 -66.85 38.53 -79.54
N THR A 17 -67.56 39.65 -79.44
CA THR A 17 -67.28 40.68 -78.44
C THR A 17 -67.63 40.21 -77.04
N GLU A 18 -68.74 39.50 -76.85
CA GLU A 18 -69.10 38.87 -75.58
C GLU A 18 -68.08 37.82 -75.16
N PHE A 19 -67.61 37.00 -76.11
CA PHE A 19 -66.54 36.04 -75.89
C PHE A 19 -65.24 36.73 -75.45
N LEU A 20 -64.80 37.76 -76.16
CA LEU A 20 -63.59 38.52 -75.78
C LEU A 20 -63.74 39.22 -74.44
N GLN A 21 -64.91 39.76 -74.13
CA GLN A 21 -65.20 40.35 -72.82
C GLN A 21 -65.14 39.29 -71.72
N HIS A 22 -65.67 38.10 -71.99
CA HIS A 22 -65.60 36.97 -71.06
C HIS A 22 -64.17 36.51 -70.81
N GLU A 23 -63.37 36.30 -71.88
CA GLU A 23 -61.95 35.94 -71.80
C GLU A 23 -61.13 37.00 -71.07
N HIS A 24 -61.36 38.29 -71.36
CA HIS A 24 -60.71 39.40 -70.66
C HIS A 24 -61.04 39.40 -69.16
N GLN A 25 -62.30 39.13 -68.81
CA GLN A 25 -62.74 39.03 -67.42
C GLN A 25 -62.09 37.84 -66.70
N ILE A 26 -61.94 36.69 -67.37
CA ILE A 26 -61.22 35.51 -66.85
C ILE A 26 -59.76 35.87 -66.58
N LEU A 27 -59.06 36.46 -67.56
CA LEU A 27 -57.65 36.84 -67.43
C LEU A 27 -57.44 37.84 -66.28
N LEU A 28 -58.27 38.90 -66.21
CA LEU A 28 -58.21 39.87 -65.12
C LEU A 28 -58.44 39.22 -63.76
N ASN A 29 -59.37 38.27 -63.66
CA ASN A 29 -59.61 37.53 -62.42
C ASN A 29 -58.42 36.64 -62.05
N GLY A 30 -57.80 35.97 -63.03
CA GLY A 30 -56.58 35.18 -62.84
C GLY A 30 -55.41 36.02 -62.33
N LEU A 31 -55.11 37.14 -62.99
CA LEU A 31 -54.05 38.07 -62.57
C LEU A 31 -54.30 38.65 -61.18
N ARG A 32 -55.56 38.96 -60.84
CA ARG A 32 -55.92 39.41 -59.49
C ARG A 32 -55.66 38.34 -58.43
N LEU A 33 -55.85 37.05 -58.76
CA LEU A 33 -55.53 35.95 -57.86
C LEU A 33 -54.02 35.77 -57.71
N GLU A 34 -53.26 35.84 -58.80
CA GLU A 34 -51.79 35.77 -58.78
C GLU A 34 -51.18 36.90 -57.95
N MET A 35 -51.64 38.14 -58.14
CA MET A 35 -51.20 39.27 -57.31
C MET A 35 -51.50 39.04 -55.83
N ARG A 36 -52.65 38.45 -55.48
CA ARG A 36 -52.97 38.12 -54.08
C ARG A 36 -52.05 37.01 -53.56
N ASN A 37 -51.80 35.96 -54.34
CA ASN A 37 -50.91 34.86 -53.98
C ASN A 37 -49.47 35.34 -53.79
N LEU A 38 -48.97 36.21 -54.68
CA LEU A 38 -47.64 36.78 -54.57
C LEU A 38 -47.53 37.67 -53.35
N LYS A 39 -48.52 38.53 -53.09
CA LYS A 39 -48.58 39.34 -51.86
C LYS A 39 -48.58 38.47 -50.61
N LYS A 40 -49.37 37.38 -50.61
CA LYS A 40 -49.39 36.42 -49.49
C LYS A 40 -48.01 35.80 -49.26
N ARG A 41 -47.34 35.34 -50.32
CA ARG A 41 -46.00 34.74 -50.22
C ARG A 41 -44.92 35.74 -49.82
N CYS A 42 -44.99 36.98 -50.31
CA CYS A 42 -44.10 38.04 -49.86
C CYS A 42 -44.31 38.36 -48.38
N ASN A 43 -45.56 38.38 -47.91
CA ASN A 43 -45.87 38.56 -46.50
C ASN A 43 -45.37 37.38 -45.65
N GLU A 44 -45.58 36.14 -46.09
CA GLU A 44 -45.05 34.93 -45.42
C GLU A 44 -43.53 35.00 -45.29
N LEU A 45 -42.81 35.28 -46.37
CA LEU A 45 -41.35 35.43 -46.33
C LEU A 45 -40.90 36.61 -45.45
N SER A 46 -41.65 37.71 -45.41
CA SER A 46 -41.36 38.84 -44.53
C SER A 46 -41.54 38.45 -43.06
N CYS A 47 -42.60 37.69 -42.75
CA CYS A 47 -42.83 37.13 -41.42
C CYS A 47 -41.70 36.15 -41.04
N ASP A 48 -41.36 35.20 -41.91
CA ASP A 48 -40.28 34.23 -41.69
C ASP A 48 -38.93 34.91 -41.42
N LEU A 49 -38.63 36.01 -42.12
CA LEU A 49 -37.42 36.81 -41.90
C LEU A 49 -37.46 37.60 -40.60
N SER A 50 -38.64 38.05 -40.16
CA SER A 50 -38.82 38.73 -38.88
C SER A 50 -38.81 37.78 -37.67
N GLU A 51 -39.24 36.52 -37.87
CA GLU A 51 -39.22 35.46 -36.86
C GLU A 51 -37.85 34.78 -36.76
N ARG A 52 -37.05 34.82 -37.83
CA ARG A 52 -35.65 34.38 -37.76
C ARG A 52 -34.93 35.25 -36.72
N PRO A 53 -34.31 34.64 -35.69
CA PRO A 53 -33.48 35.39 -34.77
C PRO A 53 -32.39 36.11 -35.57
N PRO A 54 -31.95 37.30 -35.12
CA PRO A 54 -30.86 37.99 -35.79
C PRO A 54 -29.70 37.02 -35.92
N VAL A 55 -29.22 36.82 -37.14
CA VAL A 55 -27.98 36.10 -37.41
C VAL A 55 -26.96 36.67 -36.43
N ARG A 56 -26.36 35.82 -35.58
CA ARG A 56 -25.38 36.26 -34.56
C ARG A 56 -24.44 37.25 -35.22
N SER A 57 -24.28 38.42 -34.60
CA SER A 57 -23.44 39.44 -35.21
C SER A 57 -22.05 38.87 -35.38
N ARG A 58 -21.33 39.31 -36.42
CA ARG A 58 -19.96 38.86 -36.66
C ARG A 58 -19.08 39.04 -35.42
N GLU A 59 -19.32 40.10 -34.67
CA GLU A 59 -18.64 40.42 -33.41
C GLU A 59 -18.93 39.40 -32.30
N ASP A 60 -20.18 38.89 -32.20
CA ASP A 60 -20.53 37.84 -31.24
C ASP A 60 -19.77 36.53 -31.53
N VAL A 61 -19.62 36.20 -32.81
CA VAL A 61 -18.88 35.01 -33.25
C VAL A 61 -17.38 35.18 -32.96
N GLU A 62 -16.81 36.34 -33.27
CA GLU A 62 -15.39 36.64 -33.00
C GLU A 62 -15.10 36.61 -31.48
N LEU A 63 -16.02 37.07 -30.63
CA LEU A 63 -15.90 36.99 -29.18
C LEU A 63 -15.97 35.55 -28.67
N GLU A 64 -16.90 34.74 -29.20
CA GLU A 64 -17.04 33.33 -28.85
C GLU A 64 -15.79 32.54 -29.26
N GLU A 65 -15.25 32.80 -30.45
CA GLU A 65 -13.99 32.23 -30.92
C GLU A 65 -12.82 32.61 -30.02
N ALA A 66 -12.69 33.88 -29.63
CA ALA A 66 -11.63 34.33 -28.72
C ALA A 66 -11.73 33.65 -27.34
N LEU A 67 -12.94 33.49 -26.80
CA LEU A 67 -13.16 32.78 -25.53
C LEU A 67 -12.77 31.30 -25.64
N LEU A 68 -13.15 30.65 -26.74
CA LEU A 68 -12.79 29.25 -26.98
C LEU A 68 -11.29 29.08 -27.15
N GLN A 69 -10.63 29.99 -27.87
CA GLN A 69 -9.17 30.00 -27.99
C GLN A 69 -8.47 30.17 -26.64
N ALA A 70 -8.94 31.09 -25.80
CA ALA A 70 -8.41 31.26 -24.45
C ALA A 70 -8.53 29.97 -23.62
N ARG A 71 -9.70 29.33 -23.66
CA ARG A 71 -9.91 28.03 -22.98
C ARG A 71 -9.02 26.93 -23.53
N LEU A 72 -8.84 26.85 -24.85
CA LEU A 72 -7.94 25.87 -25.45
C LEU A 72 -6.51 26.06 -24.95
N LEU A 73 -6.01 27.29 -24.96
CA LEU A 73 -4.67 27.62 -24.45
C LEU A 73 -4.51 27.26 -22.97
N GLU A 74 -5.51 27.55 -22.13
CA GLU A 74 -5.51 27.15 -20.72
C GLU A 74 -5.43 25.62 -20.57
N THR A 75 -6.22 24.88 -21.35
CA THR A 75 -6.18 23.41 -21.30
C THR A 75 -4.87 22.83 -21.81
N GLU A 76 -4.26 23.44 -22.84
CA GLU A 76 -2.95 23.04 -23.36
C GLU A 76 -1.84 23.27 -22.32
N GLN A 77 -1.87 24.41 -21.62
CA GLN A 77 -0.95 24.70 -20.52
C GLN A 77 -1.08 23.67 -19.39
N HIS A 78 -2.30 23.39 -18.95
CA HIS A 78 -2.54 22.38 -17.92
C HIS A 78 -2.09 20.97 -18.35
N LEU A 79 -2.29 20.61 -19.62
CA LEU A 79 -1.81 19.34 -20.15
C LEU A 79 -0.29 19.29 -20.15
N ALA A 80 0.39 20.37 -20.56
CA ALA A 80 1.84 20.45 -20.53
C ALA A 80 2.42 20.33 -19.11
N GLU A 81 1.80 20.98 -18.11
CA GLU A 81 2.18 20.85 -16.69
C GLU A 81 1.99 19.40 -16.17
N GLN A 82 0.93 18.73 -16.61
CA GLN A 82 0.72 17.32 -16.27
C GLN A 82 1.76 16.42 -16.93
N GLU A 83 2.13 16.68 -18.17
CA GLU A 83 3.16 15.91 -18.87
C GLU A 83 4.54 16.07 -18.20
N THR A 84 4.93 17.28 -17.82
CA THR A 84 6.20 17.53 -17.12
C THR A 84 6.22 16.84 -15.76
N SER A 85 5.18 17.00 -14.96
CA SER A 85 5.08 16.32 -13.66
C SER A 85 5.09 14.79 -13.77
N LEU A 86 4.44 14.21 -14.79
CA LEU A 86 4.52 12.77 -15.05
C LEU A 86 5.93 12.31 -15.44
N VAL A 87 6.68 13.11 -16.21
CA VAL A 87 8.07 12.82 -16.54
C VAL A 87 8.96 12.85 -15.30
N GLU A 88 8.79 13.85 -14.44
CA GLU A 88 9.50 13.97 -13.16
C GLU A 88 9.21 12.78 -12.24
N LEU A 89 7.94 12.43 -12.05
CA LEU A 89 7.53 11.28 -11.25
C LEU A 89 8.12 9.96 -11.78
N ARG A 90 8.17 9.78 -13.11
CA ARG A 90 8.83 8.61 -13.72
C ARG A 90 10.34 8.61 -13.47
N ALA A 91 11.00 9.77 -13.53
CA ALA A 91 12.42 9.88 -13.22
C ALA A 91 12.70 9.56 -11.75
N GLU A 92 11.89 10.05 -10.82
CA GLU A 92 11.97 9.71 -9.41
C GLU A 92 11.77 8.22 -9.15
N LEU A 93 10.78 7.61 -9.78
CA LEU A 93 10.51 6.19 -9.64
C LEU A 93 11.71 5.37 -10.12
N ARG A 94 12.32 5.74 -11.24
CA ARG A 94 13.55 5.09 -11.73
C ARG A 94 14.71 5.26 -10.74
N ARG A 95 14.91 6.45 -10.19
CA ARG A 95 15.95 6.70 -9.16
C ARG A 95 15.73 5.86 -7.91
N LYS A 96 14.49 5.85 -7.39
CA LYS A 96 14.10 5.04 -6.21
C LYS A 96 14.28 3.55 -6.49
N GLY A 97 13.90 3.07 -7.68
CA GLY A 97 14.13 1.70 -8.12
C GLY A 97 15.61 1.33 -8.18
N ALA A 98 16.46 2.21 -8.71
CA ALA A 98 17.90 2.00 -8.72
C ALA A 98 18.47 1.88 -7.30
N VAL A 99 18.10 2.77 -6.39
CA VAL A 99 18.52 2.71 -4.98
C VAL A 99 18.05 1.42 -4.31
N ALA A 100 16.78 1.04 -4.50
CA ALA A 100 16.25 -0.21 -3.94
C ALA A 100 17.02 -1.44 -4.45
N SER A 101 17.31 -1.49 -5.75
CA SER A 101 18.09 -2.59 -6.33
C SER A 101 19.53 -2.65 -5.79
N ALA A 102 20.19 -1.49 -5.62
CA ALA A 102 21.54 -1.41 -5.07
C ALA A 102 21.57 -1.88 -3.60
N LEU A 103 20.58 -1.46 -2.80
CA LEU A 103 20.43 -1.93 -1.42
C LEU A 103 20.17 -3.43 -1.36
N GLN A 104 19.32 -3.96 -2.24
CA GLN A 104 19.05 -5.40 -2.31
C GLN A 104 20.32 -6.21 -2.61
N VAL A 105 21.14 -5.77 -3.57
CA VAL A 105 22.42 -6.42 -3.88
C VAL A 105 23.36 -6.36 -2.68
N ARG A 106 23.49 -5.19 -2.04
CA ARG A 106 24.32 -5.04 -0.84
C ARG A 106 23.91 -5.96 0.30
N LEU A 107 22.61 -6.04 0.60
CA LEU A 107 22.09 -6.92 1.64
C LEU A 107 22.39 -8.40 1.33
N ARG A 108 22.23 -8.81 0.06
CA ARG A 108 22.58 -10.16 -0.39
C ARG A 108 24.08 -10.45 -0.23
N ASP A 109 24.95 -9.48 -0.49
CA ASP A 109 26.39 -9.64 -0.33
C ASP A 109 26.82 -9.65 1.14
N GLU A 110 26.20 -8.82 1.97
CA GLU A 110 26.40 -8.85 3.42
C GLU A 110 25.94 -10.20 4.01
N GLU A 111 24.78 -10.71 3.60
CA GLU A 111 24.29 -12.05 3.97
C GLU A 111 25.30 -13.16 3.61
N ARG A 112 25.82 -13.13 2.38
CA ARG A 112 26.86 -14.08 1.94
C ARG A 112 28.10 -14.02 2.83
N ARG A 113 28.59 -12.81 3.12
CA ARG A 113 29.76 -12.61 4.00
C ARG A 113 29.51 -13.13 5.41
N PHE A 114 28.35 -12.85 6.00
CA PHE A 114 28.01 -13.36 7.32
C PHE A 114 27.95 -14.89 7.36
N LEU A 115 27.42 -15.53 6.32
CA LEU A 115 27.40 -16.99 6.22
C LEU A 115 28.81 -17.59 6.09
N GLU A 116 29.69 -16.96 5.32
CA GLU A 116 31.09 -17.37 5.19
C GLU A 116 31.85 -17.24 6.52
N GLU A 117 31.65 -16.13 7.23
CA GLU A 117 32.21 -15.93 8.56
C GLU A 117 31.69 -16.96 9.56
N LEU A 118 30.39 -17.21 9.56
CA LEU A 118 29.76 -18.20 10.43
C LEU A 118 30.32 -19.60 10.16
N LYS A 119 30.46 -19.98 8.87
CA LYS A 119 31.12 -21.22 8.47
C LYS A 119 32.54 -21.27 9.01
N ARG A 120 33.36 -20.23 8.77
CA ARG A 120 34.76 -20.19 9.22
C ARG A 120 34.89 -20.33 10.73
N ARG A 121 34.05 -19.62 11.50
CA ARG A 121 34.03 -19.70 12.97
C ARG A 121 33.59 -21.08 13.46
N SER A 122 32.55 -21.67 12.84
CA SER A 122 32.11 -23.02 13.15
C SER A 122 33.24 -24.05 12.93
N HIS A 123 33.95 -23.98 11.80
CA HIS A 123 35.10 -24.84 11.55
C HIS A 123 36.18 -24.66 12.62
N LYS A 124 36.50 -23.42 13.01
CA LYS A 124 37.46 -23.13 14.09
C LYS A 124 37.02 -23.72 15.43
N ILE A 125 35.75 -23.59 15.80
CA ILE A 125 35.20 -24.18 17.03
C ILE A 125 35.35 -25.70 16.97
N THR A 126 34.97 -26.35 15.86
CA THR A 126 35.11 -27.81 15.75
C THR A 126 36.57 -28.27 15.83
N ALA A 127 37.53 -27.50 15.29
CA ALA A 127 38.96 -27.81 15.41
C ALA A 127 39.41 -27.75 16.88
N LEU A 128 39.11 -26.64 17.57
CA LEU A 128 39.44 -26.47 18.99
C LEU A 128 38.75 -27.51 19.88
N SER A 129 37.48 -27.87 19.60
CA SER A 129 36.78 -28.93 20.34
C SER A 129 37.44 -30.31 20.16
N ARG A 130 37.97 -30.61 18.96
CA ARG A 130 38.73 -31.85 18.74
C ARG A 130 40.04 -31.83 19.52
N ASP A 131 40.75 -30.70 19.54
CA ASP A 131 42.01 -30.59 20.28
C ASP A 131 41.80 -30.67 21.79
N LEU A 132 40.76 -30.02 22.30
CA LEU A 132 40.35 -30.16 23.70
C LEU A 132 39.97 -31.61 24.03
N ARG A 133 39.27 -32.32 23.14
CA ARG A 133 38.95 -33.73 23.33
C ARG A 133 40.20 -34.62 23.38
N LYS A 134 41.19 -34.38 22.51
CA LYS A 134 42.48 -35.09 22.58
C LYS A 134 43.17 -34.85 23.93
N GLN A 135 43.15 -33.61 24.41
CA GLN A 135 43.72 -33.27 25.72
C GLN A 135 42.97 -33.98 26.86
N THR A 136 41.64 -34.05 26.82
CA THR A 136 40.87 -34.80 27.82
C THR A 136 41.14 -36.30 27.76
N ASP A 137 41.31 -36.87 26.56
CA ASP A 137 41.64 -38.30 26.41
C ASP A 137 43.02 -38.61 27.00
N VAL A 138 44.03 -37.77 26.74
CA VAL A 138 45.37 -37.89 27.34
C VAL A 138 45.30 -37.72 28.87
N ALA A 139 44.55 -36.74 29.38
CA ALA A 139 44.39 -36.54 30.82
C ALA A 139 43.70 -37.73 31.50
N ALA A 140 42.73 -38.35 30.84
CA ALA A 140 42.07 -39.57 31.32
C ALA A 140 43.03 -40.76 31.33
N GLN A 141 43.85 -40.94 30.29
CA GLN A 141 44.88 -41.98 30.23
C GLN A 141 45.91 -41.83 31.36
N LEU A 142 46.42 -40.62 31.58
CA LEU A 142 47.36 -40.35 32.67
C LEU A 142 46.72 -40.56 34.04
N SER A 143 45.46 -40.14 34.22
CA SER A 143 44.70 -40.42 35.43
C SER A 143 44.56 -41.92 35.68
N PHE A 144 44.23 -42.71 34.66
CA PHE A 144 44.18 -44.18 34.76
C PHE A 144 45.54 -44.78 35.12
N GLN A 145 46.62 -44.32 34.49
CA GLN A 145 47.98 -44.76 34.81
C GLN A 145 48.34 -44.45 36.27
N LEU A 146 48.04 -43.25 36.76
CA LEU A 146 48.28 -42.87 38.15
C LEU A 146 47.48 -43.73 39.13
N HIS A 147 46.18 -43.95 38.88
CA HIS A 147 45.37 -44.83 39.71
C HIS A 147 45.89 -46.28 39.69
N SER A 148 46.32 -46.78 38.53
CA SER A 148 46.91 -48.12 38.42
C SER A 148 48.27 -48.25 39.13
N ALA A 149 49.08 -47.19 39.15
CA ALA A 149 50.33 -47.15 39.89
C ALA A 149 50.07 -47.11 41.40
N HIS A 150 49.15 -46.24 41.84
CA HIS A 150 48.72 -46.16 43.23
C HIS A 150 48.15 -47.50 43.73
N PHE A 151 47.28 -48.14 42.94
CA PHE A 151 46.71 -49.44 43.26
C PHE A 151 47.79 -50.52 43.43
N ARG A 152 48.80 -50.55 42.55
CA ARG A 152 49.93 -51.50 42.66
C ARG A 152 50.79 -51.25 43.91
N LEU A 153 51.10 -50.00 44.22
CA LEU A 153 51.88 -49.66 45.41
C LEU A 153 51.12 -49.96 46.70
N TYR A 154 49.81 -49.69 46.71
CA TYR A 154 48.95 -49.96 47.86
C TYR A 154 48.87 -51.46 48.15
N HIS A 155 48.68 -52.31 47.14
CA HIS A 155 48.69 -53.76 47.35
C HIS A 155 50.07 -54.32 47.70
N GLN A 156 51.16 -53.77 47.16
CA GLN A 156 52.51 -54.16 47.58
C GLN A 156 52.76 -53.87 49.07
N ALA A 157 52.28 -52.72 49.57
CA ALA A 157 52.40 -52.39 50.99
C ALA A 157 51.55 -53.31 51.89
N GLU A 158 50.37 -53.74 51.45
CA GLU A 158 49.56 -54.74 52.17
C GLU A 158 50.25 -56.12 52.17
N ASP A 159 50.82 -56.56 51.05
CA ASP A 159 51.57 -57.83 50.96
C ASP A 159 52.85 -57.81 51.85
N ASP A 160 53.58 -56.69 51.90
CA ASP A 160 54.74 -56.51 52.78
C ASP A 160 54.36 -56.48 54.28
N GLU A 161 53.20 -55.91 54.63
CA GLU A 161 52.65 -55.95 56.00
C GLU A 161 52.17 -57.35 56.41
N GLU A 162 51.67 -58.17 55.48
CA GLU A 162 51.30 -59.57 55.72
C GLU A 162 52.53 -60.49 55.86
N GLU A 163 53.63 -60.27 55.12
CA GLU A 163 54.89 -61.02 55.30
C GLU A 163 55.60 -60.67 56.62
N GLU A 164 55.63 -59.40 57.02
CA GLU A 164 56.13 -58.96 58.34
C GLU A 164 55.28 -59.49 59.51
N ALA A 165 53.99 -59.83 59.27
CA ALA A 165 53.11 -60.44 60.25
C ALA A 165 53.31 -61.98 60.40
N GLU A 166 53.81 -62.69 59.38
CA GLU A 166 54.17 -64.12 59.48
C GLU A 166 55.58 -64.36 60.06
N GLU A 167 56.52 -63.42 59.90
CA GLU A 167 57.91 -63.56 60.38
C GLU A 167 58.24 -62.64 61.58
N GLY A 168 57.28 -62.35 62.46
CA GLY A 168 57.49 -61.28 63.46
C GLY A 168 56.54 -61.26 64.65
N GLY A 169 56.37 -62.38 65.37
CA GLY A 169 55.71 -62.36 66.68
C GLY A 169 56.54 -61.67 67.77
N ALA A 170 56.48 -60.34 67.90
CA ALA A 170 56.68 -59.63 69.17
C ALA A 170 56.28 -58.13 69.10
N MET A 171 55.34 -57.77 69.96
CA MET A 171 54.78 -56.43 70.19
C MET A 171 55.80 -55.29 70.24
N GLN A 172 55.46 -54.16 69.62
CA GLN A 172 55.53 -52.86 70.31
C GLN A 172 54.46 -51.90 69.77
N GLU A 173 53.38 -51.76 70.55
CA GLU A 173 52.44 -50.64 70.45
C GLU A 173 53.20 -49.32 70.52
N SER A 174 53.11 -48.52 69.46
CA SER A 174 53.42 -47.09 69.52
C SER A 174 52.29 -46.30 68.87
N ASP A 175 51.40 -45.88 69.77
CA ASP A 175 50.62 -44.64 69.75
C ASP A 175 50.10 -44.17 68.39
N TRP A 176 48.86 -44.57 68.10
CA TRP A 176 47.99 -43.99 67.09
C TRP A 176 47.78 -42.50 67.35
N THR A 177 48.69 -41.66 66.86
CA THR A 177 48.37 -40.26 66.57
C THR A 177 47.63 -40.23 65.24
N SER A 178 46.32 -40.48 65.34
CA SER A 178 45.34 -40.11 64.33
C SER A 178 45.46 -38.61 64.05
N THR A 179 46.32 -38.25 63.11
CA THR A 179 46.26 -36.96 62.43
C THR A 179 45.78 -37.26 61.02
N SER A 180 44.46 -37.32 60.89
CA SER A 180 43.79 -37.18 59.61
C SER A 180 43.99 -35.76 59.11
N PRO A 181 44.52 -35.57 57.89
CA PRO A 181 43.93 -34.57 57.00
C PRO A 181 43.24 -35.25 55.82
N TRP A 182 42.22 -36.06 56.11
CA TRP A 182 41.11 -36.16 55.17
C TRP A 182 40.36 -34.84 55.22
N GLU A 183 40.88 -33.84 54.51
CA GLU A 183 40.05 -32.72 54.06
C GLU A 183 39.07 -33.28 53.03
N SER A 184 37.98 -33.90 53.52
CA SER A 184 36.75 -33.96 52.76
C SER A 184 36.12 -32.56 52.82
N PRO A 185 35.95 -31.84 51.70
CA PRO A 185 35.05 -30.70 51.68
C PRO A 185 33.63 -31.25 51.55
N VAL A 186 33.02 -31.65 52.68
CA VAL A 186 31.57 -31.87 52.74
C VAL A 186 30.89 -30.52 52.96
N THR A 187 30.07 -30.17 51.97
CA THR A 187 28.98 -29.18 52.01
C THR A 187 29.35 -27.71 52.20
N ALA A 188 29.85 -27.10 51.13
CA ALA A 188 29.40 -25.76 50.75
C ALA A 188 27.99 -25.84 50.10
N GLU A 189 26.98 -26.24 50.87
CA GLU A 189 25.58 -26.01 50.53
C GLU A 189 25.21 -24.55 50.82
N SER A 190 25.82 -23.59 50.13
CA SER A 190 25.26 -22.22 50.04
C SER A 190 25.95 -21.33 49.02
N ILE A 191 26.44 -21.86 47.90
CA ILE A 191 26.96 -21.00 46.80
C ILE A 191 26.48 -21.51 45.44
N ARG A 192 25.20 -21.89 45.35
CA ARG A 192 24.56 -22.23 44.06
C ARG A 192 23.36 -21.36 43.71
N GLN A 193 22.93 -20.45 44.58
CA GLN A 193 21.83 -19.54 44.26
C GLN A 193 22.28 -18.20 43.66
N THR A 194 23.50 -17.73 43.92
CA THR A 194 23.97 -16.42 43.42
C THR A 194 24.62 -16.47 42.04
N HIS A 195 25.39 -17.52 41.71
CA HIS A 195 26.02 -17.62 40.37
C HIS A 195 25.07 -18.03 39.26
N ALA A 196 23.95 -18.69 39.56
CA ALA A 196 22.89 -18.91 38.58
C ALA A 196 22.25 -17.59 38.15
N SER A 197 22.08 -16.64 39.10
CA SER A 197 21.59 -15.28 38.84
C SER A 197 22.58 -14.47 38.00
N GLU A 198 23.88 -14.55 38.27
CA GLU A 198 24.90 -13.87 37.45
C GLU A 198 25.04 -14.47 36.04
N ARG A 199 24.92 -15.79 35.89
CA ARG A 199 24.93 -16.46 34.57
C ARG A 199 23.67 -16.12 33.77
N MET A 200 22.52 -16.01 34.44
CA MET A 200 21.24 -15.57 33.86
C MET A 200 21.30 -14.08 33.44
N ARG A 201 21.88 -13.22 34.28
CA ARG A 201 22.10 -11.78 34.00
C ARG A 201 23.14 -11.53 32.90
N ARG A 202 24.14 -12.40 32.76
CA ARG A 202 25.10 -12.34 31.63
C ARG A 202 24.49 -12.86 30.34
N SER A 203 23.63 -13.89 30.37
CA SER A 203 22.87 -14.32 29.18
C SER A 203 21.82 -13.31 28.73
N GLU A 204 21.30 -12.49 29.64
CA GLU A 204 20.34 -11.41 29.33
C GLU A 204 21.03 -10.25 28.58
N ARG A 205 22.21 -9.80 29.02
CA ARG A 205 23.00 -8.77 28.31
C ARG A 205 23.60 -9.23 26.98
N VAL A 206 23.86 -10.52 26.80
CA VAL A 206 24.33 -11.06 25.51
C VAL A 206 23.18 -11.16 24.48
N ARG A 207 21.92 -11.16 24.94
CA ARG A 207 20.72 -11.11 24.07
C ARG A 207 20.31 -9.69 23.68
N GLU A 208 20.87 -8.66 24.32
CA GLU A 208 20.63 -7.25 23.95
C GLU A 208 21.37 -6.83 22.66
N CYS A 209 22.33 -7.63 22.18
CA CYS A 209 23.07 -7.35 20.94
C CYS A 209 22.41 -7.90 19.66
N VAL A 210 21.24 -8.54 19.76
CA VAL A 210 20.41 -8.86 18.61
C VAL A 210 19.18 -7.97 18.70
N PRO A 211 18.97 -7.02 17.77
CA PRO A 211 17.71 -6.30 17.69
C PRO A 211 16.60 -7.35 17.56
N CYS A 212 15.89 -7.62 18.65
CA CYS A 212 14.65 -8.36 18.61
C CYS A 212 13.57 -7.37 18.17
N GLU A 213 13.69 -6.89 16.92
CA GLU A 213 12.53 -6.33 16.25
C GLU A 213 11.51 -7.45 16.23
N ARG A 214 10.46 -7.28 17.03
CA ARG A 214 9.21 -8.00 16.82
C ARG A 214 8.78 -7.56 15.43
N VAL A 215 9.12 -8.36 14.42
CA VAL A 215 8.58 -8.23 13.07
C VAL A 215 7.09 -8.46 13.23
N LEU A 216 6.36 -7.39 13.53
CA LEU A 216 4.97 -7.31 13.21
C LEU A 216 4.96 -7.44 11.70
N GLY A 217 4.48 -8.58 11.21
CA GLY A 217 4.21 -8.73 9.79
C GLY A 217 3.33 -7.56 9.31
N PRO A 218 3.25 -7.32 8.00
CA PRO A 218 2.39 -6.28 7.44
C PRO A 218 1.01 -6.35 8.12
N GLU A 219 0.49 -5.20 8.56
CA GLU A 219 -0.86 -5.10 9.13
C GLU A 219 -1.82 -5.88 8.24
N GLU A 220 -2.55 -6.82 8.83
CA GLU A 220 -3.47 -7.69 8.10
C GLU A 220 -4.43 -6.79 7.30
N PRO A 221 -4.48 -6.92 5.96
CA PRO A 221 -5.18 -5.95 5.14
C PRO A 221 -6.64 -5.96 5.53
N ARG A 222 -7.13 -4.81 6.00
CA ARG A 222 -8.56 -4.63 6.28
C ARG A 222 -9.33 -5.00 5.01
N PRO A 223 -10.39 -5.82 5.10
CA PRO A 223 -11.19 -6.17 3.94
C PRO A 223 -11.67 -4.87 3.26
N MET A 224 -11.46 -4.79 1.95
CA MET A 224 -11.85 -3.64 1.16
C MET A 224 -13.35 -3.37 1.34
N PRO A 225 -13.78 -2.09 1.45
CA PRO A 225 -15.19 -1.77 1.42
C PRO A 225 -15.81 -2.27 0.10
N ASP A 226 -17.00 -2.88 0.20
CA ASP A 226 -17.68 -3.51 -0.94
C ASP A 226 -17.85 -2.51 -2.10
N PRO A 227 -17.24 -2.76 -3.27
CA PRO A 227 -17.33 -1.85 -4.41
C PRO A 227 -18.76 -1.76 -4.96
N ALA A 228 -19.65 -2.70 -4.61
CA ALA A 228 -21.05 -2.66 -5.00
C ALA A 228 -21.77 -1.38 -4.52
N LEU A 229 -21.31 -0.75 -3.43
CA LEU A 229 -21.86 0.52 -2.95
C LEU A 229 -21.70 1.69 -3.93
N PHE A 230 -20.75 1.59 -4.87
CA PHE A 230 -20.47 2.62 -5.88
C PHE A 230 -21.11 2.32 -7.24
N LEU A 231 -21.62 1.09 -7.44
CA LEU A 231 -22.17 0.62 -8.71
C LEU A 231 -23.70 0.72 -8.78
N TYR A 232 -24.38 1.05 -7.68
CA TYR A 232 -25.81 1.31 -7.68
C TYR A 232 -26.11 2.82 -7.74
N PRO A 233 -26.91 3.29 -8.71
CA PRO A 233 -27.46 4.64 -8.68
C PRO A 233 -28.23 4.85 -7.37
N PHE A 234 -27.91 5.93 -6.67
CA PHE A 234 -28.53 6.39 -5.41
C PHE A 234 -30.06 6.62 -5.55
N ARG A 235 -30.86 5.56 -5.71
CA ARG A 235 -32.33 5.72 -5.77
C ARG A 235 -33.12 4.92 -4.75
N HIS A 236 -32.52 4.05 -3.95
CA HIS A 236 -33.25 3.29 -2.94
C HIS A 236 -32.59 3.37 -1.55
N ARG A 237 -32.44 4.59 -1.02
CA ARG A 237 -32.34 4.80 0.45
C ARG A 237 -33.72 5.11 1.01
N LEU A 238 -34.64 4.16 0.93
CA LEU A 238 -35.83 4.11 1.79
C LEU A 238 -36.18 2.65 2.04
N HIS A 239 -35.47 2.02 2.97
CA HIS A 239 -36.06 0.89 3.69
C HIS A 239 -36.10 1.22 5.19
N PRO A 240 -37.30 1.16 5.81
CA PRO A 240 -37.47 1.38 7.24
C PRO A 240 -36.72 0.31 8.04
N LEU A 241 -35.84 0.74 8.93
CA LEU A 241 -35.27 -0.09 9.98
C LEU A 241 -36.39 -0.50 10.94
N HIS A 242 -36.87 -1.74 10.85
CA HIS A 242 -37.49 -2.42 11.99
C HIS A 242 -37.25 -3.94 11.95
N ARG A 243 -36.30 -4.35 12.80
CA ARG A 243 -36.39 -5.46 13.77
C ARG A 243 -36.76 -6.86 13.24
N SER A 244 -35.85 -7.83 13.37
CA SER A 244 -35.83 -8.69 14.58
C SER A 244 -34.83 -9.87 14.51
N LEU A 245 -34.33 -10.20 15.71
CA LEU A 245 -34.08 -11.55 16.22
C LEU A 245 -32.75 -12.28 15.95
N ARG A 246 -31.90 -12.18 17.00
CA ARG A 246 -31.48 -13.28 17.90
C ARG A 246 -30.15 -14.00 17.60
N GLY A 247 -29.29 -14.04 18.64
CA GLY A 247 -28.16 -14.97 18.78
C GLY A 247 -26.81 -14.26 18.98
N HIS A 248 -26.59 -13.53 20.08
CA HIS A 248 -26.02 -14.05 21.33
C HIS A 248 -24.64 -14.72 21.16
N TRP A 249 -23.56 -13.95 21.36
CA TRP A 249 -22.40 -14.35 22.18
C TRP A 249 -21.74 -13.10 22.79
N ARG A 250 -21.78 -13.08 24.13
CA ARG A 250 -20.90 -12.53 25.18
C ARG A 250 -19.72 -11.61 24.83
N GLU A 251 -19.18 -10.78 25.71
CA GLU A 251 -19.48 -10.24 27.06
C GLU A 251 -18.18 -9.50 27.46
N SER A 252 -18.29 -8.46 28.28
CA SER A 252 -17.22 -7.58 28.81
C SER A 252 -16.83 -6.41 27.88
N GLY A 253 -16.95 -5.14 28.26
CA GLY A 253 -17.35 -4.55 29.52
C GLY A 253 -17.18 -3.02 29.42
N LEU A 254 -18.26 -2.31 29.73
CA LEU A 254 -18.38 -0.98 30.35
C LEU A 254 -17.23 0.06 30.14
N SER A 255 -17.58 1.19 29.52
CA SER A 255 -17.66 2.46 30.26
C SER A 255 -18.46 3.51 29.49
N GLU A 256 -19.40 4.09 30.21
CA GLU A 256 -20.38 5.10 29.83
C GLU A 256 -19.81 6.48 29.46
N THR A 257 -20.65 7.22 28.72
CA THR A 257 -20.80 8.69 28.75
C THR A 257 -19.66 9.56 28.20
N ARG A 258 -19.92 10.23 27.08
CA ARG A 258 -20.42 11.62 27.09
C ARG A 258 -20.64 12.12 25.67
N ILE A 259 -21.88 12.54 25.44
CA ILE A 259 -22.32 13.42 24.36
C ILE A 259 -21.60 14.77 24.54
N SER A 260 -21.15 15.39 23.42
CA SER A 260 -21.39 16.80 23.05
C SER A 260 -20.18 17.51 22.40
N ARG A 261 -20.49 18.18 21.28
CA ARG A 261 -19.92 19.43 20.69
C ARG A 261 -18.79 19.33 19.64
N PHE A 262 -19.20 19.51 18.39
CA PHE A 262 -18.93 20.71 17.56
C PHE A 262 -17.67 21.54 17.89
N ARG A 263 -16.72 21.57 16.94
CA ARG A 263 -16.35 22.72 16.07
C ARG A 263 -14.87 22.67 15.67
N ASP A 264 -14.68 22.81 14.36
CA ASP A 264 -13.71 23.65 13.66
C ASP A 264 -12.29 23.80 14.23
N ARG A 265 -11.29 23.37 13.44
CA ARG A 265 -9.93 23.92 13.53
C ARG A 265 -9.36 24.20 12.13
N PRO A 266 -8.79 25.41 11.91
CA PRO A 266 -8.44 25.89 10.58
C PRO A 266 -7.05 25.45 10.10
N LEU A 267 -6.92 25.58 8.77
CA LEU A 267 -5.74 25.47 7.93
C LEU A 267 -4.52 26.20 8.52
N ARG A 268 -3.44 25.47 8.80
CA ARG A 268 -2.12 26.08 9.07
C ARG A 268 -1.53 26.56 7.75
N LYS A 269 -1.19 27.86 7.70
CA LYS A 269 -0.27 28.45 6.73
C LYS A 269 1.14 28.22 7.25
N ASP A 270 1.98 27.55 6.47
CA ASP A 270 3.41 27.48 6.71
C ASP A 270 4.08 28.71 6.10
N ILE A 271 4.77 29.47 6.94
CA ILE A 271 5.65 30.58 6.58
C ILE A 271 7.06 29.99 6.63
N GLY A 272 7.76 29.97 5.50
CA GLY A 272 9.17 29.60 5.42
C GLY A 272 10.07 30.71 5.98
N PRO A 273 11.28 30.39 6.49
CA PRO A 273 12.20 31.40 7.00
C PRO A 273 12.98 32.07 5.86
N GLU A 274 12.85 33.39 5.78
CA GLU A 274 13.72 34.27 5.00
C GLU A 274 15.11 34.38 5.65
N THR A 275 16.09 34.47 4.77
CA THR A 275 17.51 34.73 4.96
C THR A 275 17.80 35.91 5.87
N THR A 276 18.80 35.78 6.76
CA THR A 276 19.42 36.92 7.43
C THR A 276 20.89 36.97 7.08
N GLU A 277 21.25 38.02 6.35
CA GLU A 277 22.61 38.50 6.17
C GLU A 277 23.12 39.11 7.49
N LEU A 278 24.36 38.78 7.86
CA LEU A 278 25.39 39.66 8.42
C LEU A 278 26.69 38.86 8.59
#